data_AF-A0A537CDV4-F1
#
_entry.id   AF-A0A537CDV4-F1
#
_cell.length_a   1.000
_cell.length_b   1.000
_cell.length_c   1.000
_cell.angle_alpha   90.00
_cell.angle_beta   90.00
_cell.angle_gamma   90.00
#
_symmetry.space_group_name_H-M   'P 1'
#
loop_
_entity.id
_entity.type
_entity.pdbx_description
1 polymer ?
#
loop_
_entity_poly.entity_id
_entity_poly.type
_entity_poly.pdbx_seq_one_letter_code
_entity_poly.pdbx_strand_id
1 'polypeptide(L)'
;MAASAVKNAAIALAMIAAGGVLAYMHVASQVYYPVVRIASPDGVSYTALMDPTDDRRDCGAANERFLGPVKDQCKECKVVFARCERKSEAIDLAVHSGEPVRLHWVVSSGLRIAVVGPEETAKASCDQIAGDLRKSGLRSSACLHPS
;
A
#
# COMPACT_ATOMS: atom_id res chain seq x y z
N MET A 1 24.11 -0.31 53.09
CA MET A 1 22.79 -0.11 52.44
C MET A 1 22.88 0.73 51.16
N ALA A 2 23.66 1.81 51.10
CA ALA A 2 23.79 2.67 49.91
C ALA A 2 24.31 1.96 48.63
N ALA A 3 25.28 1.04 48.74
CA ALA A 3 25.84 0.32 47.59
C ALA A 3 24.81 -0.55 46.83
N SER A 4 23.85 -1.13 47.54
CA SER A 4 22.77 -1.93 46.94
C SER A 4 21.77 -1.03 46.19
N ALA A 5 21.49 0.16 46.74
CA ALA A 5 20.61 1.14 46.10
C ALA A 5 21.21 1.72 44.81
N VAL A 6 22.52 2.03 44.81
CA VAL A 6 23.23 2.51 43.60
C VAL A 6 23.27 1.44 42.51
N LYS A 7 23.54 0.18 42.88
CA LYS A 7 23.52 -0.95 41.94
C LYS A 7 22.13 -1.14 41.32
N ASN A 8 21.08 -1.10 42.14
CA ASN A 8 19.70 -1.24 41.65
C ASN A 8 19.29 -0.08 40.74
N ALA A 9 19.70 1.14 41.05
CA ALA A 9 19.46 2.31 40.20
C ALA A 9 20.16 2.19 38.85
N ALA A 10 21.42 1.73 38.83
CA ALA A 10 22.16 1.49 37.60
C ALA A 10 21.51 0.40 36.72
N ILE A 11 21.04 -0.69 37.34
CA ILE A 11 20.31 -1.76 36.64
C ILE A 11 19.00 -1.23 36.07
N ALA A 12 18.24 -0.44 36.84
CA ALA A 12 16.99 0.14 36.37
C ALA A 12 17.21 1.09 35.17
N LEU A 13 18.23 1.94 35.22
CA LEU A 13 18.60 2.83 34.10
C LEU A 13 19.01 2.04 32.87
N ALA A 14 19.82 0.98 33.03
CA ALA A 14 20.21 0.12 31.92
C ALA A 14 19.00 -0.57 31.28
N MET A 15 18.04 -1.04 32.08
CA MET A 15 16.80 -1.65 31.60
C MET A 15 15.92 -0.65 30.84
N ILE A 16 15.78 0.58 31.34
CA ILE A 16 15.02 1.64 30.66
C ILE A 16 15.68 2.00 29.31
N ALA A 17 17.00 2.18 29.29
CA ALA A 17 17.74 2.47 28.06
C ALA A 17 17.59 1.35 27.02
N ALA A 18 17.75 0.10 27.45
CA ALA A 18 17.56 -1.06 26.57
C ALA A 18 16.12 -1.15 26.03
N GLY A 19 15.11 -0.91 26.88
CA GLY A 19 13.70 -0.86 26.47
C GLY A 19 13.43 0.24 25.45
N GLY A 20 14.01 1.43 25.64
CA GLY A 20 13.91 2.54 24.68
C GLY A 20 14.52 2.21 23.32
N VAL A 21 15.71 1.60 23.28
CA VAL A 21 16.36 1.16 22.04
C VAL A 21 15.54 0.08 21.33
N LEU A 22 15.02 -0.90 22.07
CA LEU A 22 14.17 -1.95 21.50
C LEU A 22 12.86 -1.38 20.93
N ALA A 23 12.21 -0.45 21.64
CA ALA A 23 11.02 0.22 21.16
C ALA A 23 11.31 1.05 19.88
N TYR A 24 12.43 1.77 19.85
CA TYR A 24 12.87 2.52 18.68
C TYR A 24 13.14 1.61 17.48
N MET A 25 13.90 0.54 17.67
CA MET A 25 14.16 -0.48 16.64
C MET A 25 12.87 -1.12 16.14
N HIS A 26 11.91 -1.37 17.03
CA HIS A 26 10.61 -1.94 16.67
C HIS A 26 9.80 -0.97 15.80
N VAL A 27 9.81 0.33 16.09
CA VAL A 27 9.12 1.34 15.27
C VAL A 27 9.86 1.54 13.94
N ALA A 28 11.18 1.62 13.95
CA ALA A 28 12.01 1.82 12.76
C ALA A 28 11.98 0.62 11.77
N SER A 29 11.56 -0.57 12.22
CA SER A 29 11.36 -1.74 11.36
C SER A 29 9.94 -1.87 10.81
N GLN A 30 9.05 -0.91 11.10
CA GLN A 30 7.70 -0.93 10.55
C GLN A 30 7.70 -0.52 9.08
N VAL A 31 7.25 -1.43 8.24
CA VAL A 31 7.08 -1.21 6.81
C VAL A 31 5.63 -0.82 6.51
N TYR A 32 5.45 0.26 5.76
CA TYR A 32 4.16 0.80 5.34
C TYR A 32 3.97 0.64 3.84
N TYR A 33 2.81 0.13 3.45
CA TYR A 33 2.36 0.01 2.07
C TYR A 33 1.38 1.12 1.75
N PRO A 34 1.67 1.97 0.75
CA PRO A 34 0.70 2.92 0.24
C PRO A 34 -0.40 2.17 -0.53
N VAL A 35 -1.65 2.32 -0.09
CA VAL A 35 -2.82 1.70 -0.70
C VAL A 35 -3.87 2.75 -1.02
N VAL A 36 -4.27 2.81 -2.29
CA VAL A 36 -5.29 3.75 -2.78
C VAL A 36 -6.42 2.96 -3.41
N ARG A 37 -7.67 3.27 -3.02
CA ARG A 37 -8.86 2.76 -3.70
C ARG A 37 -9.68 3.89 -4.31
N ILE A 38 -9.97 3.75 -5.59
CA ILE A 38 -10.77 4.70 -6.37
C ILE A 38 -11.95 3.95 -6.99
N ALA A 39 -13.09 4.61 -7.10
CA ALA A 39 -14.25 4.14 -7.84
C ALA A 39 -14.51 5.08 -9.02
N SER A 40 -14.66 4.50 -10.21
CA SER A 40 -15.13 5.20 -11.42
C SER A 40 -16.65 5.31 -11.45
N PRO A 41 -17.22 6.28 -12.18
CA PRO A 41 -18.65 6.36 -12.42
C PRO A 41 -19.22 5.13 -13.15
N ASP A 42 -18.39 4.42 -13.93
CA ASP A 42 -18.76 3.25 -14.73
C ASP A 42 -18.90 1.96 -13.90
N GLY A 43 -18.87 2.06 -12.58
CA GLY A 43 -19.03 0.92 -11.66
C GLY A 43 -17.77 0.06 -11.51
N VAL A 44 -16.61 0.51 -12.01
CA VAL A 44 -15.32 -0.16 -11.81
C VAL A 44 -14.57 0.48 -10.64
N SER A 45 -14.01 -0.34 -9.76
CA SER A 45 -13.12 0.09 -8.69
C SER A 45 -11.69 -0.40 -8.91
N TYR A 46 -10.75 0.44 -8.53
CA TYR A 46 -9.31 0.20 -8.68
C TYR A 46 -8.68 0.28 -7.30
N THR A 47 -8.00 -0.78 -6.88
CA THR A 47 -7.19 -0.78 -5.65
C THR A 47 -5.72 -0.89 -6.03
N ALA A 48 -4.99 0.20 -5.89
CA ALA A 48 -3.56 0.28 -6.13
C ALA A 48 -2.79 -0.02 -4.85
N LEU A 49 -1.84 -0.95 -4.95
CA LEU A 49 -0.84 -1.29 -3.96
C LEU A 49 0.53 -0.89 -4.51
N MET A 50 1.21 0.01 -3.82
CA MET A 50 2.53 0.51 -4.20
C MET A 50 3.64 -0.13 -3.36
N ASP A 51 4.89 0.11 -3.75
CA ASP A 51 6.06 -0.37 -3.02
C ASP A 51 6.09 0.11 -1.56
N PRO A 52 6.65 -0.73 -0.67
CA PRO A 52 6.77 -0.41 0.73
C PRO A 52 7.67 0.81 0.98
N THR A 53 7.42 1.47 2.11
CA THR A 53 8.22 2.57 2.65
C THR A 53 8.50 2.31 4.14
N ASP A 54 9.61 2.84 4.64
CA ASP A 54 10.04 2.62 6.04
C ASP A 54 9.48 3.69 7.01
N ASP A 55 8.75 4.68 6.48
CA ASP A 55 8.18 5.80 7.21
C ASP A 55 6.73 6.05 6.76
N ARG A 56 5.86 6.34 7.73
CA ARG A 56 4.45 6.65 7.49
C ARG A 56 4.27 7.93 6.66
N ARG A 57 5.11 8.95 6.84
CA ARG A 57 5.01 10.20 6.09
C ARG A 57 5.36 9.98 4.62
N ASP A 58 6.42 9.23 4.33
CA ASP A 58 6.78 8.86 2.95
C ASP A 58 5.71 8.01 2.28
N CYS A 59 5.04 7.12 3.02
CA CYS A 59 3.85 6.42 2.52
C CYS A 59 2.71 7.39 2.14
N GLY A 60 2.41 8.37 3.00
CA GLY A 60 1.39 9.39 2.72
C GLY A 60 1.71 10.18 1.45
N ALA A 61 2.98 10.60 1.31
CA ALA A 61 3.45 11.29 0.11
C ALA A 61 3.35 10.41 -1.15
N ALA A 62 3.60 9.11 -1.05
CA ALA A 62 3.42 8.17 -2.16
C ALA A 62 1.94 8.09 -2.61
N ASN A 63 0.99 8.02 -1.68
CA ASN A 63 -0.44 8.07 -1.99
C ASN A 63 -0.83 9.37 -2.71
N GLU A 64 -0.34 10.52 -2.25
CA GLU A 64 -0.63 11.82 -2.88
C GLU A 64 -0.04 11.92 -4.28
N ARG A 65 1.20 11.47 -4.48
CA ARG A 65 1.86 11.42 -5.80
C ARG A 65 1.10 10.53 -6.78
N PHE A 66 0.57 9.40 -6.31
CA PHE A 66 -0.27 8.52 -7.13
C PHE A 66 -1.61 9.17 -7.48
N LEU A 67 -2.26 9.81 -6.51
CA LEU A 67 -3.57 10.43 -6.69
C LEU A 67 -3.56 11.70 -7.55
N GLY A 68 -2.44 12.43 -7.60
CA GLY A 68 -2.32 13.66 -8.39
C GLY A 68 -2.75 13.46 -9.86
N PRO A 69 -2.04 12.60 -10.63
CA PRO A 69 -2.39 12.31 -12.02
C PRO A 69 -3.79 11.73 -12.19
N VAL A 70 -4.25 10.89 -11.25
CA VAL A 70 -5.60 10.29 -11.30
C VAL A 70 -6.67 11.37 -11.24
N LYS A 71 -6.54 12.32 -10.32
CA LYS A 71 -7.49 13.44 -10.18
C LYS A 71 -7.49 14.35 -11.41
N ASP A 72 -6.42 14.38 -12.18
CA ASP A 72 -6.34 15.15 -13.43
C ASP A 72 -6.96 14.42 -14.61
N GLN A 73 -6.83 13.10 -14.66
CA GLN A 73 -7.37 12.27 -15.75
C GLN A 73 -8.85 11.91 -15.56
N CYS A 74 -9.31 11.78 -14.31
CA CYS A 74 -10.69 11.39 -14.00
C CYS A 74 -11.28 12.26 -12.89
N LYS A 75 -11.96 13.35 -13.29
CA LYS A 75 -12.59 14.31 -12.36
C LYS A 75 -13.81 13.73 -11.64
N GLU A 76 -14.46 12.75 -12.23
CA GLU A 76 -15.65 12.07 -11.68
C GLU A 76 -15.30 10.85 -10.82
N CYS A 77 -14.02 10.45 -10.80
CA CYS A 77 -13.58 9.34 -9.98
C CYS A 77 -13.58 9.72 -8.51
N LYS A 78 -14.21 8.88 -7.69
CA LYS A 78 -14.25 9.04 -6.24
C LYS A 78 -13.08 8.31 -5.60
N VAL A 79 -12.23 9.04 -4.87
CA VAL A 79 -11.27 8.41 -3.95
C VAL A 79 -12.05 7.82 -2.78
N VAL A 80 -12.12 6.50 -2.70
CA VAL A 80 -12.81 5.77 -1.62
C VAL A 80 -11.95 5.83 -0.36
N PHE A 81 -10.65 5.54 -0.49
CA PHE A 81 -9.67 5.75 0.56
C PHE A 81 -8.25 5.86 -0.01
N ALA A 82 -7.36 6.46 0.79
CA ALA A 82 -5.92 6.41 0.62
C ALA A 82 -5.29 6.20 2.00
N ARG A 83 -4.61 5.07 2.21
CA ARG A 83 -4.17 4.61 3.52
C ARG A 83 -2.73 4.10 3.48
N CYS A 84 -2.13 4.05 4.65
CA CYS A 84 -0.81 3.48 4.87
C CYS A 84 -0.99 2.21 5.69
N GLU A 85 -1.03 1.09 4.99
CA GLU A 85 -1.35 -0.22 5.55
C GLU A 85 -0.06 -0.93 5.96
N ARG A 86 -0.11 -1.76 7.01
CA ARG A 86 1.04 -2.61 7.37
C ARG A 86 0.86 -3.98 6.70
N LYS A 87 1.98 -4.66 6.42
CA LYS A 87 2.12 -5.85 5.56
C LYS A 87 0.97 -6.89 5.59
N SER A 88 0.34 -7.14 6.74
CA SER A 88 -0.80 -8.06 6.85
C SER A 88 -2.06 -7.51 6.17
N GLU A 89 -2.41 -6.26 6.44
CA GLU A 89 -3.67 -5.67 5.96
C GLU A 89 -3.63 -5.35 4.48
N ALA A 90 -2.47 -5.01 3.90
CA ALA A 90 -2.33 -4.65 2.49
C ALA A 90 -2.47 -5.84 1.53
N ILE A 91 -1.89 -6.99 1.90
CA ILE A 91 -1.99 -8.24 1.13
C ILE A 91 -3.39 -8.81 1.31
N ASP A 92 -3.97 -8.71 2.51
CA ASP A 92 -5.35 -9.10 2.76
C ASP A 92 -6.33 -8.13 2.07
N LEU A 93 -6.07 -6.84 1.93
CA LEU A 93 -6.92 -5.95 1.12
C LEU A 93 -6.94 -6.32 -0.38
N ALA A 94 -5.84 -6.91 -0.86
CA ALA A 94 -5.69 -7.40 -2.23
C ALA A 94 -6.31 -8.81 -2.44
N VAL A 95 -6.39 -9.63 -1.38
CA VAL A 95 -6.74 -11.07 -1.46
C VAL A 95 -8.04 -11.43 -0.68
N HIS A 96 -8.36 -10.74 0.41
CA HIS A 96 -9.43 -11.03 1.38
C HIS A 96 -10.75 -10.27 1.16
N SER A 97 -11.12 -9.89 -0.06
CA SER A 97 -12.56 -9.65 -0.32
C SER A 97 -13.40 -10.95 -0.26
N GLY A 98 -12.83 -12.07 0.19
CA GLY A 98 -13.54 -13.22 0.77
C GLY A 98 -14.32 -14.10 -0.21
N GLU A 99 -14.40 -13.69 -1.47
CA GLU A 99 -14.86 -14.51 -2.58
C GLU A 99 -13.67 -15.10 -3.33
N PRO A 100 -13.81 -16.21 -4.08
CA PRO A 100 -12.78 -16.64 -5.02
C PRO A 100 -12.62 -15.57 -6.10
N VAL A 101 -11.81 -14.55 -5.83
CA VAL A 101 -11.76 -13.36 -6.68
C VAL A 101 -10.87 -13.63 -7.87
N ARG A 102 -11.53 -14.10 -8.93
CA ARG A 102 -11.06 -14.02 -10.31
C ARG A 102 -10.98 -12.54 -10.72
N LEU A 103 -9.95 -11.83 -10.25
CA LEU A 103 -9.73 -10.42 -10.57
C LEU A 103 -8.76 -10.23 -11.73
N HIS A 104 -8.97 -9.13 -12.44
CA HIS A 104 -8.00 -8.59 -13.37
C HIS A 104 -6.98 -7.74 -12.60
N TRP A 105 -5.70 -7.97 -12.86
CA TRP A 105 -4.59 -7.28 -12.18
C TRP A 105 -3.71 -6.55 -13.18
N VAL A 106 -3.49 -5.26 -12.95
CA VAL A 106 -2.38 -4.57 -13.61
C VAL A 106 -1.15 -4.72 -12.73
N VAL A 107 -0.07 -5.28 -13.29
CA VAL A 107 1.20 -5.45 -12.58
C VAL A 107 2.29 -4.68 -13.30
N SER A 108 3.05 -3.90 -12.54
CA SER A 108 4.23 -3.17 -12.99
C SER A 108 5.30 -3.19 -11.90
N SER A 109 6.49 -2.66 -12.21
CA SER A 109 7.54 -2.44 -11.21
C SER A 109 7.02 -1.45 -10.17
N GLY A 110 6.91 -1.92 -8.92
CA GLY A 110 6.49 -1.12 -7.76
C GLY A 110 5.01 -0.75 -7.68
N LEU A 111 4.17 -1.33 -8.54
CA LEU A 111 2.74 -1.04 -8.59
C LEU A 111 1.93 -2.27 -8.97
N ARG A 112 0.90 -2.57 -8.19
CA ARG A 112 -0.12 -3.57 -8.50
C ARG A 112 -1.49 -2.94 -8.37
N ILE A 113 -2.37 -3.13 -9.34
CA ILE A 113 -3.73 -2.59 -9.31
C ILE A 113 -4.72 -3.73 -9.49
N ALA A 114 -5.56 -3.95 -8.49
CA ALA A 114 -6.73 -4.80 -8.60
C ALA A 114 -7.85 -4.04 -9.32
N VAL A 115 -8.42 -4.61 -10.37
CA VAL A 115 -9.56 -4.04 -11.11
C VAL A 115 -10.80 -4.89 -10.81
N VAL A 116 -11.81 -4.28 -10.19
CA VAL A 116 -13.04 -4.95 -9.76
C VAL A 116 -14.24 -4.24 -10.37
N GLY A 117 -15.08 -4.98 -11.10
CA GLY A 117 -16.29 -4.46 -11.75
C GLY A 117 -16.92 -5.52 -12.64
N PRO A 118 -17.87 -5.14 -13.53
CA PRO A 118 -18.40 -6.04 -14.55
C PRO A 118 -17.26 -6.60 -15.41
N GLU A 119 -17.30 -7.91 -15.72
CA GLU A 119 -16.18 -8.66 -16.33
C GLU A 119 -15.62 -8.00 -17.59
N GLU A 120 -16.48 -7.61 -18.53
CA GLU A 120 -16.06 -6.99 -19.79
C GLU A 120 -15.37 -5.64 -19.56
N THR A 121 -15.96 -4.79 -18.71
CA THR A 121 -15.43 -3.46 -18.39
C THR A 121 -14.14 -3.55 -17.57
N ALA A 122 -14.05 -4.50 -16.63
CA ALA A 122 -12.87 -4.74 -15.81
C ALA A 122 -11.70 -5.24 -16.65
N LYS A 123 -11.95 -6.17 -17.57
CA LYS A 123 -10.97 -6.67 -18.54
C LYS A 123 -10.44 -5.54 -19.42
N ALA A 124 -11.34 -4.81 -20.07
CA ALA A 124 -10.98 -3.69 -20.95
C ALA A 124 -10.18 -2.60 -20.20
N SER A 125 -10.61 -2.25 -18.99
CA SER A 125 -9.89 -1.30 -18.14
C SER A 125 -8.48 -1.78 -17.79
N CYS A 126 -8.32 -3.05 -17.44
CA CYS A 126 -7.01 -3.62 -17.10
C CYS A 126 -6.05 -3.57 -18.30
N ASP A 127 -6.52 -3.96 -19.48
CA ASP A 127 -5.74 -3.91 -20.72
C ASP A 127 -5.34 -2.47 -21.09
N GLN A 128 -6.28 -1.53 -20.97
CA GLN A 128 -6.05 -0.12 -21.25
C GLN A 128 -5.02 0.48 -20.29
N ILE A 129 -5.20 0.31 -18.97
CA ILE A 129 -4.27 0.84 -17.97
C ILE A 129 -2.87 0.26 -18.18
N ALA A 130 -2.74 -1.06 -18.39
CA ALA A 130 -1.45 -1.67 -18.67
C ALA A 130 -0.81 -1.09 -19.94
N GLY A 131 -1.61 -0.84 -20.98
CA GLY A 131 -1.19 -0.18 -22.21
C GLY A 131 -0.68 1.25 -21.98
N ASP A 132 -1.38 2.05 -21.21
CA ASP A 132 -1.03 3.43 -20.94
C ASP A 132 0.19 3.56 -20.03
N LEU A 133 0.37 2.65 -19.07
CA LEU A 133 1.60 2.56 -18.28
C LEU A 133 2.81 2.22 -19.15
N ARG A 134 2.67 1.29 -20.11
CA ARG A 134 3.74 0.99 -21.08
C ARG A 134 4.11 2.21 -21.92
N LYS A 135 3.12 2.95 -22.42
CA LYS A 135 3.35 4.20 -23.18
C LYS A 135 4.04 5.27 -22.33
N SER A 136 3.75 5.29 -21.03
CA SER A 136 4.32 6.23 -20.06
C SER A 136 5.72 5.82 -19.56
N GLY A 137 6.31 4.75 -20.10
CA GLY A 137 7.68 4.32 -19.80
C GLY A 137 7.81 3.08 -18.91
N LEU A 138 6.73 2.60 -18.31
CA LEU A 138 6.71 1.36 -17.52
C LEU A 138 6.56 0.13 -18.43
N ARG A 139 7.60 -0.18 -19.19
CA ARG A 139 7.56 -1.18 -20.28
C ARG A 139 7.18 -2.60 -19.84
N SER A 140 7.43 -2.97 -18.59
CA SER A 140 7.08 -4.28 -18.02
C SER A 140 5.63 -4.37 -17.51
N SER A 141 4.82 -3.32 -17.69
CA SER A 141 3.42 -3.34 -17.27
C SER A 141 2.58 -4.34 -18.06
N ALA A 142 1.86 -5.21 -17.36
CA ALA A 142 0.99 -6.23 -17.94
C ALA A 142 -0.37 -6.26 -17.23
N CYS A 143 -1.40 -6.65 -17.98
CA CYS A 143 -2.67 -7.07 -17.41
C CYS A 143 -2.64 -8.60 -17.22
N LEU A 144 -3.00 -9.07 -16.03
CA LEU A 144 -3.20 -10.48 -15.72
C LEU A 144 -4.70 -10.69 -15.57
N HIS A 145 -5.28 -11.52 -16.44
CA HIS A 145 -6.68 -11.92 -16.35
C HIS A 145 -6.84 -13.10 -15.40
N PRO A 146 -8.00 -13.25 -14.77
CA PRO A 146 -8.29 -14.45 -14.02
C PRO A 146 -8.44 -15.66 -14.94
N SER A 147 -7.97 -16.82 -14.47
CA SER A 147 -8.10 -18.12 -15.13
C SER A 147 -9.39 -18.86 -14.79
#